data_AF-A0A0C2MKH2-F1
#
_entry.id   AF-A0A0C2MKH2-F1
#
_cell.length_a   1.000
_cell.length_b   1.000
_cell.length_c   1.000
_cell.angle_alpha   90.00
_cell.angle_beta   90.00
_cell.angle_gamma   90.00
#
_symmetry.space_group_name_H-M   'P 1'
#
loop_
_entity.id
_entity.type
_entity.pdbx_description
1 polymer ?
#
loop_
_entity_poly.entity_id
_entity_poly.type
_entity_poly.pdbx_seq_one_letter_code
_entity_poly.pdbx_strand_id
1 'polypeptide(L)'
;MENQNLNETQSLNRNHQKRTYKRITAEVKQLAISFIQRNPGKSIAEAARDLSLSERHLRKIYAQFQKDGLPGEDIRGGPRNIKVQEIHRNRIEMYIEENPAITLAQIKLKLQEDFNLTISIATVIRAIKRLKITYKLVRLVPLARNTPEVIEARFVYGQTYFDRRDIRGRDRFQLTYPKKLWPDSKRTTCKHHCGKFEGSKH
;
A
#
# COMPACT_ATOMS: atom_id res chain seq x y z
N MET A 1 -36.91 41.06 30.60
CA MET A 1 -37.51 40.17 29.60
C MET A 1 -36.43 39.74 28.61
N GLU A 2 -35.47 38.92 29.02
CA GLU A 2 -34.34 38.52 28.15
C GLU A 2 -33.83 37.15 28.60
N ASN A 3 -34.54 36.06 28.29
CA ASN A 3 -34.07 34.69 28.57
C ASN A 3 -34.74 33.67 27.65
N GLN A 4 -34.73 33.91 26.33
CA GLN A 4 -35.19 32.92 25.34
C GLN A 4 -34.20 32.64 24.19
N ASN A 5 -33.07 33.36 24.10
CA ASN A 5 -32.20 33.31 22.91
C ASN A 5 -30.98 32.37 22.97
N LEU A 6 -30.78 31.63 24.06
CA LEU A 6 -29.61 30.74 24.21
C LEU A 6 -29.87 29.27 23.86
N ASN A 7 -31.14 28.86 23.70
CA ASN A 7 -31.49 27.48 23.37
C ASN A 7 -31.64 27.22 21.86
N GLU A 8 -31.82 28.24 21.03
CA GLU A 8 -31.98 28.06 19.58
C GLU A 8 -30.63 27.88 18.86
N THR A 9 -29.55 28.48 19.36
CA THR A 9 -28.21 28.41 18.76
C THR A 9 -27.52 27.05 18.96
N GLN A 10 -27.95 26.24 19.92
CA GLN A 10 -27.42 24.88 20.10
C GLN A 10 -28.09 23.82 19.19
N SER A 11 -29.22 24.14 18.58
CA SER A 11 -30.00 23.24 17.70
C SER A 11 -29.41 23.12 16.29
N LEU A 12 -28.84 24.20 15.75
CA LEU A 12 -28.44 24.28 14.34
C LEU A 12 -27.05 23.68 14.04
N ASN A 13 -26.26 23.35 15.07
CA ASN A 13 -24.85 22.98 14.91
C ASN A 13 -24.55 21.46 14.87
N ARG A 14 -25.57 20.59 14.92
CA ARG A 14 -25.40 19.12 14.89
C ARG A 14 -25.42 18.48 13.49
N ASN A 15 -25.71 19.24 12.45
CA ASN A 15 -26.07 18.69 11.13
C ASN A 15 -24.93 18.62 10.09
N HIS A 16 -23.68 18.95 10.46
CA HIS A 16 -22.54 18.95 9.53
C HIS A 16 -21.53 17.81 9.74
N GLN A 17 -21.88 16.77 10.51
CA GLN A 17 -21.10 15.54 10.50
C GLN A 17 -21.54 14.69 9.31
N LYS A 18 -20.65 14.49 8.32
CA LYS A 18 -20.88 13.59 7.19
C LYS A 18 -21.25 12.21 7.74
N ARG A 19 -22.53 11.83 7.67
CA ARG A 19 -23.00 10.51 8.09
C ARG A 19 -22.37 9.46 7.18
N THR A 20 -21.38 8.73 7.68
CA THR A 20 -20.84 7.57 6.98
C THR A 20 -21.93 6.52 6.93
N TYR A 21 -22.33 6.09 5.73
CA TYR A 21 -23.31 5.04 5.56
C TYR A 21 -22.79 3.74 6.18
N LYS A 22 -23.40 3.29 7.28
CA LYS A 22 -23.08 2.00 7.90
C LYS A 22 -23.77 0.89 7.12
N ARG A 23 -22.97 -0.06 6.64
CA ARG A 23 -23.47 -1.25 5.96
C ARG A 23 -24.14 -2.16 6.99
N ILE A 24 -25.28 -2.75 6.62
CA ILE A 24 -25.90 -3.81 7.41
C ILE A 24 -25.02 -5.06 7.30
N THR A 25 -24.64 -5.63 8.43
CA THR A 25 -23.83 -6.85 8.51
C THR A 25 -24.63 -8.07 8.05
N ALA A 26 -23.93 -9.11 7.59
CA ALA A 26 -24.57 -10.37 7.18
C ALA A 26 -25.40 -11.01 8.31
N GLU A 27 -24.94 -10.88 9.57
CA GLU A 27 -25.62 -11.37 10.76
C GLU A 27 -27.01 -10.75 10.93
N VAL A 28 -27.11 -9.42 10.79
CA VAL A 28 -28.39 -8.71 10.91
C VAL A 28 -29.37 -9.15 9.82
N LYS A 29 -28.88 -9.45 8.61
CA LYS A 29 -29.73 -9.99 7.53
C LYS A 29 -30.23 -11.40 7.85
N GLN A 30 -29.37 -12.26 8.42
CA GLN A 30 -29.75 -13.61 8.84
C GLN A 30 -30.77 -13.57 9.97
N LEU A 31 -30.55 -12.72 10.98
CA LEU A 31 -31.51 -12.49 12.07
C LEU A 31 -32.86 -12.04 11.50
N ALA A 32 -32.86 -11.09 10.58
CA ALA A 32 -34.07 -10.60 9.94
C ALA A 32 -34.86 -11.68 9.20
N ILE A 33 -34.18 -12.57 8.47
CA ILE A 33 -34.82 -13.70 7.78
C ILE A 33 -35.37 -14.71 8.79
N SER A 34 -34.57 -15.08 9.80
CA SER A 34 -35.00 -16.03 10.83
C SER A 34 -36.22 -15.52 11.60
N PHE A 35 -36.31 -14.20 11.82
CA PHE A 35 -37.44 -13.57 12.47
C PHE A 35 -38.72 -13.67 11.64
N ILE A 36 -38.63 -13.42 10.33
CA ILE A 36 -39.77 -13.54 9.41
C ILE A 36 -40.24 -15.00 9.33
N GLN A 37 -39.33 -15.96 9.21
CA GLN A 37 -39.66 -17.39 9.12
C GLN A 37 -40.36 -17.92 10.39
N ARG A 38 -39.97 -17.43 11.57
CA ARG A 38 -40.60 -17.80 12.85
C ARG A 38 -41.98 -17.16 13.05
N ASN A 39 -42.32 -16.12 12.29
CA ASN A 39 -43.55 -15.33 12.47
C ASN A 39 -44.29 -15.13 11.13
N PRO A 40 -44.86 -16.19 10.51
CA PRO A 40 -45.48 -16.10 9.19
C PRO A 40 -46.72 -15.19 9.13
N GLY A 41 -47.35 -14.88 10.27
CA GLY A 41 -48.52 -13.99 10.36
C GLY A 41 -48.19 -12.50 10.51
N LYS A 42 -46.92 -12.13 10.72
CA LYS A 42 -46.51 -10.72 10.86
C LYS A 42 -46.24 -10.11 9.49
N SER A 43 -46.71 -8.88 9.29
CA SER A 43 -46.35 -8.11 8.09
C SER A 43 -44.87 -7.71 8.10
N ILE A 44 -44.28 -7.48 6.93
CA ILE A 44 -42.89 -7.02 6.81
C ILE A 44 -42.70 -5.66 7.52
N ALA A 45 -43.71 -4.80 7.53
CA ALA A 45 -43.67 -3.51 8.22
C ALA A 45 -43.62 -3.67 9.75
N GLU A 46 -44.32 -4.64 10.32
CA GLU A 46 -44.24 -4.97 11.74
C GLU A 46 -42.88 -5.57 12.10
N ALA A 47 -42.41 -6.53 11.31
CA ALA A 47 -41.08 -7.11 11.50
C ALA A 47 -39.95 -6.07 11.41
N ALA A 48 -40.09 -5.08 10.52
CA ALA A 48 -39.13 -3.98 10.41
C ALA A 48 -39.09 -3.11 11.67
N ARG A 49 -40.24 -2.82 12.27
CA ARG A 49 -40.34 -2.08 13.54
C ARG A 49 -39.69 -2.86 14.68
N ASP A 50 -40.00 -4.15 14.81
CA ASP A 50 -39.43 -5.03 15.84
C ASP A 50 -37.90 -5.12 15.74
N LEU A 51 -37.36 -5.12 14.52
CA LEU A 51 -35.92 -5.21 14.25
C LEU A 51 -35.22 -3.84 14.18
N SER A 52 -35.94 -2.72 14.36
CA SER A 52 -35.42 -1.36 14.17
C SER A 52 -34.73 -1.15 12.81
N LEU A 53 -35.23 -1.82 11.77
CA LEU A 53 -34.74 -1.72 10.39
C LEU A 53 -35.70 -0.90 9.54
N SER A 54 -35.19 -0.27 8.48
CA SER A 54 -36.09 0.36 7.52
C SER A 54 -36.83 -0.70 6.71
N GLU A 55 -38.15 -0.54 6.59
CA GLU A 55 -39.02 -1.48 5.88
C GLU A 55 -38.52 -1.77 4.46
N ARG A 56 -38.09 -0.73 3.74
CA ARG A 56 -37.50 -0.86 2.39
C ARG A 56 -36.30 -1.81 2.37
N HIS A 57 -35.45 -1.76 3.40
CA HIS A 57 -34.27 -2.62 3.47
C HIS A 57 -34.67 -4.06 3.81
N LEU A 58 -35.62 -4.24 4.73
CA LEU A 58 -36.12 -5.57 5.08
C LEU A 58 -36.80 -6.24 3.89
N ARG A 59 -37.63 -5.52 3.13
CA ARG A 59 -38.21 -5.99 1.87
C ARG A 59 -37.13 -6.40 0.86
N LYS A 60 -36.07 -5.61 0.72
CA LYS A 60 -34.94 -5.95 -0.17
C LYS A 60 -34.25 -7.25 0.28
N ILE A 61 -33.96 -7.40 1.57
CA ILE A 61 -33.31 -8.60 2.12
C ILE A 61 -34.18 -9.84 1.88
N TYR A 62 -35.48 -9.73 2.17
CA TYR A 62 -36.41 -10.85 2.01
C TYR A 62 -36.62 -11.24 0.55
N ALA A 63 -36.73 -10.26 -0.36
CA ALA A 63 -36.80 -10.53 -1.80
C ALA A 63 -35.54 -11.23 -2.32
N GLN A 64 -34.35 -10.81 -1.85
CA GLN A 64 -33.10 -11.49 -2.20
C GLN A 64 -33.06 -12.92 -1.68
N PHE A 65 -33.52 -13.14 -0.44
CA PHE A 65 -33.60 -14.47 0.16
C PHE A 65 -34.55 -15.40 -0.61
N GLN A 66 -35.71 -14.91 -1.04
CA GLN A 66 -36.62 -15.71 -1.87
C GLN A 66 -36.01 -16.11 -3.22
N LYS A 67 -35.11 -15.28 -3.76
CA LYS A 67 -34.47 -15.54 -5.05
C LYS A 67 -33.28 -16.50 -4.94
N ASP A 68 -32.37 -16.25 -3.99
CA ASP A 68 -31.06 -16.92 -3.94
C ASP A 68 -30.96 -17.93 -2.78
N GLY A 69 -31.95 -17.99 -1.88
CA GLY A 69 -31.95 -18.86 -0.70
C GLY A 69 -30.99 -18.45 0.43
N LEU A 70 -30.14 -17.44 0.19
CA LEU A 70 -29.18 -16.93 1.18
C LEU A 70 -29.21 -15.40 1.25
N PRO A 71 -29.08 -14.80 2.44
CA PRO A 71 -28.81 -13.36 2.60
C PRO A 71 -27.39 -13.04 2.14
N GLY A 72 -27.16 -13.13 0.84
CA GLY A 72 -25.89 -12.79 0.23
C GLY A 72 -25.52 -11.32 0.45
N GLU A 73 -24.22 -11.07 0.47
CA GLU A 73 -23.70 -9.76 0.16
C GLU A 73 -23.54 -9.65 -1.36
N ASP A 74 -24.26 -8.74 -2.00
CA ASP A 74 -23.98 -8.37 -3.38
C ASP A 74 -22.51 -7.91 -3.46
N ILE A 75 -21.68 -8.67 -4.17
CA ILE A 75 -20.32 -8.23 -4.50
C ILE A 75 -20.49 -7.00 -5.39
N ARG A 76 -20.13 -5.83 -4.87
CA ARG A 76 -20.16 -4.60 -5.67
C ARG A 76 -19.00 -4.61 -6.65
N GLY A 77 -19.32 -4.42 -7.92
CA GLY A 77 -18.35 -4.38 -9.02
C GLY A 77 -18.42 -5.64 -9.88
N GLY A 78 -18.37 -5.44 -11.19
CA GLY A 78 -18.31 -6.53 -12.16
C GLY A 78 -16.87 -6.97 -12.43
N PRO A 79 -16.68 -8.00 -13.29
CA PRO A 79 -15.36 -8.36 -13.79
C PRO A 79 -14.71 -7.13 -14.41
N ARG A 80 -13.52 -6.76 -13.90
CA ARG A 80 -12.76 -5.66 -14.48
C ARG A 80 -12.09 -6.19 -15.74
N ASN A 81 -12.25 -5.50 -16.88
CA ASN A 81 -11.54 -5.83 -18.11
C ASN A 81 -10.04 -5.59 -17.90
N ILE A 82 -9.32 -6.66 -17.55
CA ILE A 82 -7.87 -6.64 -17.35
C ILE A 82 -7.21 -6.96 -18.69
N LYS A 83 -6.49 -5.99 -19.26
CA LYS A 83 -5.77 -6.15 -20.53
C LYS A 83 -4.64 -7.20 -20.45
N VAL A 84 -4.04 -7.38 -19.28
CA VAL A 84 -2.92 -8.33 -19.08
C VAL A 84 -3.45 -9.65 -18.51
N GLN A 85 -3.75 -10.57 -19.42
CA GLN A 85 -4.07 -11.97 -19.14
C GLN A 85 -2.84 -12.79 -18.73
N GLU A 86 -3.07 -14.05 -18.35
CA GLU A 86 -2.02 -14.95 -17.87
C GLU A 86 -0.99 -15.28 -18.97
N ILE A 87 -1.44 -15.47 -20.21
CA ILE A 87 -0.57 -15.74 -21.37
C ILE A 87 0.52 -14.66 -21.50
N HIS A 88 0.15 -13.39 -21.32
CA HIS A 88 1.10 -12.29 -21.38
C HIS A 88 2.06 -12.28 -20.19
N ARG A 89 1.65 -12.77 -19.02
CA ARG A 89 2.53 -12.87 -17.85
C ARG A 89 3.58 -13.95 -18.06
N ASN A 90 3.19 -15.10 -18.58
CA ASN A 90 4.11 -16.18 -18.91
C ASN A 90 5.15 -15.72 -19.94
N ARG A 91 4.72 -14.93 -20.94
CA ARG A 91 5.68 -14.38 -21.91
C ARG A 91 6.64 -13.36 -21.28
N ILE A 92 6.16 -12.51 -20.37
CA ILE A 92 7.03 -11.59 -19.61
C ILE A 92 8.07 -12.37 -18.81
N GLU A 93 7.66 -13.47 -18.17
CA GLU A 93 8.56 -14.35 -17.42
C GLU A 93 9.66 -14.92 -18.32
N MET A 94 9.29 -15.47 -19.48
CA MET A 94 10.26 -15.96 -20.47
C MET A 94 11.26 -14.88 -20.90
N TYR A 95 10.82 -13.66 -21.19
CA TYR A 95 11.74 -12.59 -21.58
C TYR A 95 12.76 -12.23 -20.49
N ILE A 96 12.35 -12.34 -19.22
CA ILE A 96 13.21 -12.06 -18.07
C ILE A 96 14.20 -13.22 -17.87
N GLU A 97 13.76 -14.47 -18.06
CA GLU A 97 14.63 -15.64 -18.00
C GLU A 97 15.68 -15.65 -19.12
N GLU A 98 15.28 -15.30 -20.34
CA GLU A 98 16.17 -15.20 -21.50
C GLU A 98 17.23 -14.10 -21.31
N ASN A 99 16.83 -12.94 -20.77
CA ASN A 99 17.72 -11.82 -20.55
C ASN A 99 17.33 -11.05 -19.27
N PRO A 100 17.99 -11.28 -18.12
CA PRO A 100 17.65 -10.62 -16.87
C PRO A 100 17.93 -9.11 -16.87
N ALA A 101 18.74 -8.62 -17.82
CA ALA A 101 19.03 -7.19 -18.00
C ALA A 101 18.01 -6.46 -18.88
N ILE A 102 16.95 -7.15 -19.35
CA ILE A 102 15.92 -6.54 -20.19
C ILE A 102 15.22 -5.39 -19.46
N THR A 103 15.06 -4.28 -20.17
CA THR A 103 14.39 -3.09 -19.64
C THR A 103 12.87 -3.19 -19.78
N LEU A 104 12.14 -2.47 -18.91
CA LEU A 104 10.68 -2.42 -18.96
C LEU A 104 10.13 -1.90 -20.31
N ALA A 105 10.88 -0.99 -20.96
CA ALA A 105 10.52 -0.45 -22.28
C ALA A 105 10.67 -1.53 -23.36
N GLN A 106 11.72 -2.34 -23.31
CA GLN A 106 11.91 -3.46 -24.22
C GLN A 106 10.85 -4.54 -24.02
N ILE A 107 10.50 -4.89 -22.78
CA ILE A 107 9.39 -5.82 -22.50
C ILE A 107 8.09 -5.29 -23.12
N LYS A 108 7.80 -4.00 -22.97
CA LYS A 108 6.62 -3.38 -23.59
C LYS A 108 6.63 -3.54 -25.11
N LEU A 109 7.77 -3.27 -25.76
CA LEU A 109 7.90 -3.39 -27.22
C LEU A 109 7.70 -4.84 -27.67
N LYS A 110 8.37 -5.81 -27.04
CA LYS A 110 8.19 -7.23 -27.36
C LYS A 110 6.75 -7.71 -27.18
N LEU A 111 6.04 -7.26 -26.14
CA LEU A 111 4.62 -7.59 -25.97
C LEU A 111 3.72 -6.96 -27.02
N GLN A 112 4.10 -5.78 -27.51
CA GLN A 112 3.40 -5.13 -28.61
C GLN A 112 3.65 -5.88 -29.92
N GLU A 113 4.85 -6.40 -30.16
CA GLU A 113 5.19 -7.21 -31.34
C GLU A 113 4.50 -8.58 -31.31
N ASP A 114 4.59 -9.32 -30.20
CA ASP A 114 4.07 -10.69 -30.10
C ASP A 114 2.53 -10.75 -30.03
N PHE A 115 1.88 -9.76 -29.40
CA PHE A 115 0.43 -9.80 -29.10
C PHE A 115 -0.36 -8.60 -29.60
N ASN A 116 0.27 -7.63 -30.30
CA ASN A 116 -0.35 -6.35 -30.65
C ASN A 116 -0.96 -5.61 -29.43
N LEU A 117 -0.36 -5.81 -28.24
CA LEU A 117 -0.92 -5.33 -26.98
C LEU A 117 -0.34 -3.96 -26.58
N THR A 118 -1.15 -2.91 -26.71
CA THR A 118 -0.75 -1.55 -26.29
C THR A 118 -0.96 -1.34 -24.79
N ILE A 119 0.12 -1.40 -24.01
CA ILE A 119 0.13 -1.18 -22.55
C ILE A 119 1.14 -0.13 -22.12
N SER A 120 0.88 0.49 -20.96
CA SER A 120 1.82 1.43 -20.33
C SER A 120 2.91 0.70 -19.54
N ILE A 121 4.06 1.35 -19.36
CA ILE A 121 5.19 0.82 -18.56
C ILE A 121 4.74 0.47 -17.13
N ALA A 122 3.90 1.30 -16.51
CA ALA A 122 3.33 1.03 -15.18
C ALA A 122 2.52 -0.28 -15.14
N THR A 123 1.91 -0.67 -16.25
CA THR A 123 1.15 -1.93 -16.35
C THR A 123 2.08 -3.13 -16.44
N VAL A 124 3.20 -3.02 -17.16
CA VAL A 124 4.28 -4.02 -17.15
C VAL A 124 4.84 -4.19 -15.74
N ILE A 125 5.13 -3.10 -15.03
CA ILE A 125 5.59 -3.16 -13.62
C ILE A 125 4.59 -3.91 -12.74
N ARG A 126 3.29 -3.63 -12.88
CA ARG A 126 2.25 -4.35 -12.13
C ARG A 126 2.19 -5.83 -12.49
N ALA A 127 2.40 -6.19 -13.76
CA ALA A 127 2.44 -7.58 -14.20
C ALA A 127 3.63 -8.32 -13.59
N ILE A 128 4.84 -7.74 -13.64
CA ILE A 128 6.05 -8.30 -13.02
C ILE A 128 5.88 -8.45 -11.51
N LYS A 129 5.30 -7.46 -10.82
CA LYS A 129 5.01 -7.56 -9.39
C LYS A 129 4.09 -8.74 -9.04
N ARG A 130 3.18 -9.12 -9.95
CA ARG A 130 2.30 -10.29 -9.75
C ARG A 130 3.04 -11.62 -9.93
N LEU A 131 4.08 -11.65 -10.75
CA LEU A 131 4.98 -12.80 -10.91
C LEU A 131 5.89 -13.03 -9.68
N LYS A 132 5.85 -12.15 -8.68
CA LYS A 132 6.70 -12.19 -7.46
C LYS A 132 8.21 -12.18 -7.75
N ILE A 133 8.62 -11.83 -8.97
CA ILE A 133 10.03 -11.65 -9.33
C ILE A 133 10.52 -10.32 -8.74
N THR A 134 11.62 -10.38 -7.99
CA THR A 134 12.25 -9.19 -7.41
C THR A 134 13.44 -8.78 -8.26
N TYR A 135 13.33 -7.64 -8.97
CA TYR A 135 14.48 -7.06 -9.66
C TYR A 135 15.49 -6.53 -8.64
N LYS A 136 16.69 -7.11 -8.62
CA LYS A 136 17.85 -6.49 -7.98
C LYS A 136 18.53 -5.61 -9.02
N LEU A 137 18.84 -4.37 -8.65
CA LEU A 137 19.67 -3.51 -9.49
C LEU A 137 21.05 -4.15 -9.61
N VAL A 138 21.38 -4.61 -10.82
CA VAL A 138 22.75 -5.01 -11.16
C VAL A 138 23.60 -3.75 -11.09
N ARG A 139 24.44 -3.65 -10.06
CA ARG A 139 25.45 -2.60 -9.95
C ARG A 139 26.76 -3.19 -10.41
N LEU A 140 27.44 -2.48 -11.31
CA LEU A 140 28.85 -2.76 -11.57
C LEU A 140 29.59 -2.56 -10.24
N VAL A 141 30.26 -3.60 -9.77
CA VAL A 141 31.17 -3.46 -8.63
C VAL A 141 32.31 -2.58 -9.13
N PRO A 142 32.54 -1.38 -8.56
CA PRO A 142 33.63 -0.53 -9.02
C PRO A 142 34.94 -1.28 -8.80
N LEU A 143 35.73 -1.45 -9.87
CA LEU A 143 37.03 -2.15 -9.85
C LEU A 143 37.96 -1.61 -8.75
N ALA A 144 37.88 -0.30 -8.48
CA ALA A 144 38.60 0.39 -7.43
C ALA A 144 38.36 -0.16 -6.01
N ARG A 145 37.30 -0.94 -5.77
CA ARG A 145 37.02 -1.50 -4.44
C ARG A 145 37.97 -2.66 -4.08
N ASN A 146 38.51 -3.34 -5.09
CA ASN A 146 39.36 -4.53 -4.97
C ASN A 146 40.74 -4.33 -5.63
N THR A 147 41.19 -3.09 -5.80
CA THR A 147 42.60 -2.87 -6.15
C THR A 147 43.49 -3.32 -4.98
N PRO A 148 44.70 -3.84 -5.24
CA PRO A 148 45.60 -4.32 -4.19
C PRO A 148 45.85 -3.24 -3.12
N GLU A 149 46.01 -1.98 -3.55
CA GLU A 149 46.18 -0.81 -2.69
C GLU A 149 45.01 -0.60 -1.70
N VAL A 150 43.76 -0.76 -2.15
CA VAL A 150 42.56 -0.56 -1.32
C VAL A 150 42.32 -1.75 -0.38
N ILE A 151 42.72 -2.96 -0.80
CA ILE A 151 42.71 -4.15 0.06
C ILE A 151 43.75 -3.99 1.17
N GLU A 152 44.97 -3.56 0.83
CA GLU A 152 46.05 -3.29 1.78
C GLU A 152 45.68 -2.18 2.76
N ALA A 153 45.11 -1.07 2.27
CA ALA A 153 44.63 0.02 3.13
C ALA A 153 43.56 -0.45 4.16
N ARG A 154 42.67 -1.37 3.77
CA ARG A 154 41.69 -1.97 4.70
C ARG A 154 42.35 -2.89 5.71
N PHE A 155 43.34 -3.67 5.28
CA PHE A 155 44.11 -4.55 6.15
C PHE A 155 44.87 -3.74 7.21
N VAL A 156 45.57 -2.67 6.80
CA VAL A 156 46.26 -1.73 7.68
C VAL A 156 45.29 -1.01 8.63
N TYR A 157 44.13 -0.56 8.13
CA TYR A 157 43.09 -0.01 9.01
C TYR A 157 42.63 -1.02 10.06
N GLY A 158 42.40 -2.28 9.66
CA GLY A 158 42.07 -3.37 10.56
C GLY A 158 43.11 -3.53 11.66
N GLN A 159 44.38 -3.74 11.29
CA GLN A 159 45.50 -3.87 12.24
C GLN A 159 45.57 -2.67 13.19
N THR A 160 45.63 -1.44 12.65
CA THR A 160 45.73 -0.24 13.50
C THR A 160 44.50 0.00 14.38
N TYR A 161 43.33 -0.54 14.04
CA TYR A 161 42.13 -0.47 14.88
C TYR A 161 42.16 -1.50 16.01
N PHE A 162 42.70 -2.71 15.76
CA PHE A 162 42.87 -3.75 16.78
C PHE A 162 44.06 -3.45 17.71
N ASP A 163 45.21 -3.02 17.17
CA ASP A 163 46.39 -2.64 17.96
C ASP A 163 46.09 -1.44 18.90
N ARG A 164 45.18 -0.54 18.48
CA ARG A 164 44.71 0.56 19.34
C ARG A 164 43.80 0.11 20.48
N ARG A 165 43.17 -1.07 20.39
CA ARG A 165 42.32 -1.61 21.47
C ARG A 165 43.11 -2.33 22.55
N ASP A 166 44.29 -2.86 22.23
CA ASP A 166 45.16 -3.51 23.24
C ASP A 166 45.97 -2.49 24.07
N ILE A 167 46.17 -1.26 23.58
CA ILE A 167 47.04 -0.27 24.24
C ILE A 167 46.27 0.72 25.16
N ARG A 168 44.93 0.71 25.18
CA ARG A 168 44.16 1.65 26.03
C ARG A 168 42.97 1.03 26.77
N GLY A 169 43.29 0.33 27.85
CA GLY A 169 42.62 0.66 29.11
C GLY A 169 43.03 2.09 29.50
N ARG A 170 42.05 3.00 29.63
CA ARG A 170 42.23 4.44 29.97
C ARG A 170 43.07 5.26 28.96
N ASP A 171 42.39 5.91 28.01
CA ASP A 171 42.28 7.38 28.07
C ASP A 171 41.53 7.95 26.86
N ARG A 172 40.50 8.72 27.23
CA ARG A 172 39.76 9.69 26.43
C ARG A 172 40.77 10.65 25.80
N PHE A 173 40.77 10.89 24.48
CA PHE A 173 40.93 12.24 23.90
C PHE A 173 40.86 12.24 22.36
N GLN A 174 39.93 13.08 21.89
CA GLN A 174 39.84 13.89 20.66
C GLN A 174 40.45 13.38 19.34
N LEU A 175 39.55 13.08 18.40
CA LEU A 175 39.85 12.99 16.97
C LEU A 175 40.10 14.38 16.39
N THR A 176 41.36 14.74 16.12
CA THR A 176 41.68 15.76 15.13
C THR A 176 41.99 15.07 13.80
N TYR A 177 41.03 15.10 12.89
CA TYR A 177 41.22 14.61 11.53
C TYR A 177 42.15 15.58 10.76
N PRO A 178 43.17 15.09 10.03
CA PRO A 178 43.89 15.92 9.08
C PRO A 178 42.95 16.28 7.92
N LYS A 179 42.53 17.54 7.87
CA LYS A 179 41.95 18.17 6.68
C LYS A 179 43.04 18.21 5.60
N LYS A 180 43.04 17.28 4.64
CA LYS A 180 43.47 17.47 3.22
C LYS A 180 43.64 16.13 2.50
N LEU A 181 42.64 15.80 1.66
CA LEU A 181 42.71 15.35 0.26
C LEU A 181 41.40 14.62 -0.08
N TRP A 182 40.36 15.40 -0.34
CA TRP A 182 39.26 14.97 -1.19
C TRP A 182 39.28 15.93 -2.37
N PRO A 183 39.42 15.45 -3.62
CA PRO A 183 39.29 16.33 -4.77
C PRO A 183 37.85 16.80 -4.87
N ASP A 184 37.67 18.11 -5.07
CA ASP A 184 36.39 18.80 -5.21
C ASP A 184 35.54 18.19 -6.36
N SER A 185 34.73 17.19 -6.06
CA SER A 185 33.61 16.82 -6.93
C SER A 185 32.45 17.76 -6.65
N LYS A 186 32.36 18.78 -7.51
CA LYS A 186 31.28 19.77 -7.68
C LYS A 186 29.94 19.34 -7.04
N ARG A 187 29.56 20.09 -6.00
CA ARG A 187 28.27 20.03 -5.33
C ARG A 187 27.19 20.55 -6.28
N THR A 188 26.48 19.67 -6.99
CA THR A 188 25.22 20.04 -7.65
C THR A 188 24.16 20.25 -6.57
N THR A 189 23.69 21.48 -6.44
CA THR A 189 22.65 21.86 -5.49
C THR A 189 21.32 21.23 -5.87
N CYS A 190 20.91 20.19 -5.15
CA CYS A 190 19.53 19.70 -5.20
C CYS A 190 18.73 20.42 -4.09
N LYS A 191 18.00 21.46 -4.47
CA LYS A 191 16.95 22.08 -3.64
C LYS A 191 15.80 21.09 -3.50
N HIS A 192 15.63 20.48 -2.34
CA HIS A 192 14.35 19.90 -1.96
C HIS A 192 14.01 20.33 -0.52
N HIS A 193 12.91 21.06 -0.43
CA HIS A 193 12.18 21.39 0.80
C HIS A 193 11.99 20.13 1.66
N CYS A 194 12.44 20.19 2.92
CA CYS A 194 11.97 19.27 3.94
C CYS A 194 11.14 20.09 4.94
N GLY A 195 9.83 19.86 4.91
CA GLY A 195 8.86 20.42 5.84
C GLY A 195 9.09 19.89 7.25
N LYS A 196 8.89 20.78 8.23
CA LYS A 196 8.95 20.52 9.67
C LYS A 196 7.96 19.42 10.05
N PHE A 197 8.42 18.42 10.80
CA PHE A 197 7.55 17.49 11.53
C PHE A 197 7.74 17.78 13.02
N GLU A 198 6.77 18.48 13.61
CA GLU A 198 6.69 18.70 15.06
C GLU A 198 6.08 17.45 15.69
N GLY A 199 6.90 16.69 16.43
CA GLY A 199 6.47 15.58 17.26
C GLY A 199 6.24 16.05 18.69
N SER A 200 4.97 16.27 19.03
CA SER A 200 4.51 16.51 20.40
C SER A 200 4.40 15.19 21.18
N LYS A 201 4.55 15.33 22.49
CA LYS A 201 4.65 14.31 23.55
C LYS A 201 3.51 13.29 23.54
N HIS A 202 3.84 12.02 23.80
CA HIS A 202 3.36 11.23 24.95
C HIS A 202 4.19 9.97 25.13
#